data_AF-A0A2E5G3X3-F1
#
_entry.id   AF-A0A2E5G3X3-F1
#
_cell.length_a   1.000
_cell.length_b   1.000
_cell.length_c   1.000
_cell.angle_alpha   90.00
_cell.angle_beta   90.00
_cell.angle_gamma   90.00
#
_symmetry.space_group_name_H-M   'P 1'
#
loop_
_entity.id
_entity.type
_entity.pdbx_description
1 polymer ?
#
loop_
_entity_poly.entity_id
_entity_poly.type
_entity_poly.pdbx_seq_one_letter_code
_entity_poly.pdbx_strand_id
1 'polypeptide(L)'
;MTRHMIKLASTCDGPKGRTPFHQSHAMGHSSQMIAIVATIMVVLALITQNVMAQDAEVAPANVTEAQDKTLNATIVEVGGLAQVRNSDDAPWQAAEVGIKLNQGAAFRTGPRSYVKVLIEPNQIIALDRLGVVKILQAVRDATNKVKTDIGMKYGRTRFDVEAAGEEHESTIYSPTATLAIRGTDAQALDGYGEPAVITSRHGRISAAFDGRDTLTLGGTKMVRVDAQQGTPSQTAKRQTTLNPRTVFSSPTQSEFLLIEALPGLGGFDPSLLSIIKNSTFAIENVSVGSVQLSNLLVMGGWIGTPMSNVDLAVVDPLGNVISSTMPSSSTGGVHAGDAVADMSGAGVESVVFALGFPSGTYQIKLDAELPLPFPITAFIEVRQDDVPIKMTGPTISLSNFSPSHTEIFSAISAGKSAGADSHSHDVLSNINLGQPSLSVPGGIEINNTGTSGTVGLPEISVEVPVMPGLPN
;
A
#
# COMPACT_ATOMS: atom_id res chain seq x y z
N MET A 1 64.75 -8.50 -25.76
CA MET A 1 63.98 -9.32 -24.79
C MET A 1 62.57 -8.73 -24.71
N THR A 2 61.82 -8.74 -25.82
CA THR A 2 60.82 -9.74 -26.25
C THR A 2 59.47 -9.57 -25.50
N ARG A 3 58.58 -8.79 -26.11
CA ARG A 3 57.15 -8.67 -25.77
C ARG A 3 56.42 -9.96 -26.17
N HIS A 4 55.55 -10.47 -25.30
CA HIS A 4 54.55 -11.49 -25.66
C HIS A 4 53.16 -10.86 -25.64
N MET A 5 52.61 -10.67 -26.85
CA MET A 5 51.19 -10.48 -27.09
C MET A 5 50.52 -11.85 -27.10
N ILE A 6 49.52 -12.07 -26.24
CA ILE A 6 48.60 -13.20 -26.36
C ILE A 6 47.32 -12.68 -27.01
N LYS A 7 47.04 -13.20 -28.20
CA LYS A 7 45.85 -12.94 -29.01
C LYS A 7 45.01 -14.23 -28.90
N LEU A 8 43.87 -14.19 -28.20
CA LEU A 8 42.90 -15.28 -28.20
C LEU A 8 41.69 -14.84 -29.01
N ALA A 9 41.48 -15.56 -30.12
CA ALA A 9 40.39 -15.36 -31.06
C ALA A 9 39.10 -15.99 -30.51
N SER A 10 38.00 -15.25 -30.67
CA SER A 10 36.62 -15.65 -30.37
C SER A 10 36.01 -16.32 -31.59
N THR A 11 35.71 -17.62 -31.51
CA THR A 11 34.85 -18.33 -32.47
C THR A 11 33.45 -18.48 -31.87
N CYS A 12 32.49 -17.77 -32.45
CA CYS A 12 31.07 -17.96 -32.22
C CYS A 12 30.48 -18.72 -33.41
N ASP A 13 30.21 -20.01 -33.24
CA ASP A 13 29.35 -20.79 -34.13
C ASP A 13 28.04 -21.11 -33.41
N GLY A 14 26.93 -20.63 -33.95
CA GLY A 14 25.58 -20.92 -33.48
C GLY A 14 24.76 -21.55 -34.61
N PRO A 15 24.03 -22.66 -34.39
CA PRO A 15 23.20 -23.24 -35.43
C PRO A 15 21.81 -22.56 -35.50
N LYS A 16 21.51 -22.05 -36.70
CA LYS A 16 20.18 -21.64 -37.16
C LYS A 16 19.39 -22.89 -37.55
N GLY A 17 18.14 -23.01 -37.08
CA GLY A 17 17.22 -24.03 -37.56
C GLY A 17 15.83 -23.94 -36.91
N ARG A 18 14.96 -23.07 -37.42
CA ARG A 18 13.51 -23.11 -37.20
C ARG A 18 12.83 -23.37 -38.54
N THR A 19 12.13 -24.48 -38.66
CA THR A 19 11.16 -24.76 -39.73
C THR A 19 9.74 -24.54 -39.18
N PRO A 20 8.80 -23.99 -39.98
CA PRO A 20 7.41 -23.82 -39.58
C PRO A 20 6.58 -25.04 -39.97
N PHE A 21 5.78 -25.57 -39.05
CA PHE A 21 4.75 -26.58 -39.38
C PHE A 21 3.40 -25.88 -39.51
N HIS A 22 2.92 -25.82 -40.74
CA HIS A 22 1.57 -25.47 -41.14
C HIS A 22 0.98 -26.74 -41.75
N GLN A 23 -0.12 -27.28 -41.22
CA GLN A 23 -1.02 -28.08 -42.05
C GLN A 23 -2.44 -28.15 -41.48
N SER A 24 -3.35 -27.61 -42.28
CA SER A 24 -4.80 -27.80 -42.29
C SER A 24 -5.19 -29.12 -42.95
N HIS A 25 -6.39 -29.61 -42.63
CA HIS A 25 -7.36 -30.44 -43.39
C HIS A 25 -8.01 -31.45 -42.41
N ALA A 26 -9.33 -31.46 -42.15
CA ALA A 26 -10.54 -31.50 -42.99
C ALA A 26 -11.15 -32.92 -43.01
N MET A 27 -12.43 -32.95 -42.63
CA MET A 27 -13.52 -33.84 -43.07
C MET A 27 -13.46 -35.34 -42.76
N GLY A 28 -14.65 -35.87 -42.44
CA GLY A 28 -14.88 -37.25 -42.03
C GLY A 28 -15.39 -38.17 -43.13
N HIS A 29 -15.59 -39.42 -42.73
CA HIS A 29 -16.34 -40.48 -43.40
C HIS A 29 -16.66 -41.51 -42.30
N SER A 30 -17.91 -41.65 -41.87
CA SER A 30 -18.95 -42.52 -42.43
C SER A 30 -18.57 -44.01 -42.40
N SER A 31 -19.23 -44.74 -41.50
CA SER A 31 -19.77 -46.10 -41.65
C SER A 31 -19.06 -47.03 -42.63
N GLN A 32 -18.44 -48.10 -42.12
CA GLN A 32 -18.62 -49.50 -42.53
C GLN A 32 -17.80 -50.42 -41.60
N MET A 33 -18.19 -51.69 -41.55
CA MET A 33 -17.54 -52.82 -40.85
C MET A 33 -18.02 -53.16 -39.43
N ILE A 34 -19.34 -53.26 -39.33
CA ILE A 34 -20.01 -54.41 -38.72
C ILE A 34 -19.43 -55.71 -39.35
N ALA A 35 -18.39 -56.31 -38.76
CA ALA A 35 -17.96 -57.71 -39.03
C ALA A 35 -16.72 -58.18 -38.21
N ILE A 36 -16.29 -57.52 -37.13
CA ILE A 36 -15.16 -57.99 -36.30
C ILE A 36 -15.52 -57.90 -34.81
N VAL A 37 -16.66 -58.49 -34.45
CA VAL A 37 -17.11 -58.60 -33.04
C VAL A 37 -17.33 -60.07 -32.63
N ALA A 38 -17.34 -61.01 -33.57
CA ALA A 38 -17.63 -62.43 -33.28
C ALA A 38 -16.40 -63.34 -33.16
N THR A 39 -15.19 -62.91 -33.57
CA THR A 39 -13.98 -63.77 -33.59
C THR A 39 -12.91 -63.37 -32.57
N ILE A 40 -13.17 -62.36 -31.73
CA ILE A 40 -12.33 -61.98 -30.57
C ILE A 40 -13.02 -62.35 -29.24
N MET A 41 -14.13 -63.11 -29.29
CA MET A 41 -14.81 -63.66 -28.12
C MET A 41 -14.46 -65.14 -27.83
N VAL A 42 -13.76 -65.84 -28.74
CA VAL A 42 -13.45 -67.28 -28.57
C VAL A 42 -11.98 -67.55 -28.18
N VAL A 43 -11.06 -66.60 -28.40
CA VAL A 43 -9.67 -66.69 -27.89
C VAL A 43 -9.57 -66.25 -26.41
N LEU A 44 -10.65 -65.68 -25.85
CA LEU A 44 -10.70 -65.21 -24.46
C LEU A 44 -11.11 -66.30 -23.44
N ALA A 45 -11.39 -67.54 -23.88
CA ALA A 45 -11.95 -68.59 -23.02
C ALA A 45 -10.98 -69.74 -22.67
N LEU A 46 -9.70 -69.69 -23.08
CA LEU A 46 -8.74 -70.81 -22.90
C LEU A 46 -7.40 -70.45 -22.26
N ILE A 47 -7.26 -69.26 -21.67
CA ILE A 47 -6.06 -68.86 -20.87
C ILE A 47 -6.37 -68.86 -19.35
N THR A 48 -7.52 -69.39 -18.93
CA THR A 48 -8.07 -69.19 -17.58
C THR A 48 -7.71 -70.25 -16.53
N GLN A 49 -6.70 -71.11 -16.72
CA GLN A 49 -6.55 -72.29 -15.83
C GLN A 49 -5.17 -72.59 -15.20
N ASN A 50 -4.15 -71.73 -15.28
CA ASN A 50 -2.84 -72.05 -14.67
C ASN A 50 -2.15 -70.90 -13.91
N VAL A 51 -2.87 -70.21 -13.03
CA VAL A 51 -2.23 -69.44 -11.95
C VAL A 51 -3.02 -69.63 -10.66
N MET A 52 -2.93 -70.82 -10.06
CA MET A 52 -3.06 -70.96 -8.61
C MET A 52 -1.72 -70.58 -7.98
N ALA A 53 -1.36 -69.31 -8.13
CA ALA A 53 -0.33 -68.71 -7.29
C ALA A 53 -0.96 -68.52 -5.92
N GLN A 54 -0.45 -69.28 -4.96
CA GLN A 54 -0.65 -69.11 -3.54
C GLN A 54 -0.45 -67.62 -3.20
N ASP A 55 -1.56 -66.90 -2.99
CA ASP A 55 -1.57 -65.58 -2.36
C ASP A 55 -1.06 -65.78 -0.93
N ALA A 56 0.25 -65.78 -0.79
CA ALA A 56 0.88 -65.56 0.48
C ALA A 56 0.48 -64.15 0.88
N GLU A 57 -0.45 -64.04 1.81
CA GLU A 57 -0.78 -62.81 2.52
C GLU A 57 0.53 -62.23 3.04
N VAL A 58 1.10 -61.30 2.27
CA VAL A 58 2.30 -60.56 2.63
C VAL A 58 1.87 -59.70 3.80
N ALA A 59 2.13 -60.19 5.01
CA ALA A 59 1.96 -59.43 6.24
C ALA A 59 2.52 -58.03 5.99
N PRO A 60 1.76 -56.95 6.29
CA PRO A 60 2.22 -55.60 6.02
C PRO A 60 3.58 -55.44 6.71
N ALA A 61 4.62 -55.24 5.90
CA ALA A 61 5.92 -54.92 6.43
C ALA A 61 5.71 -53.68 7.30
N ASN A 62 5.93 -53.80 8.60
CA ASN A 62 5.95 -52.68 9.53
C ASN A 62 7.04 -51.74 9.02
N VAL A 63 6.67 -50.79 8.15
CA VAL A 63 7.49 -49.67 7.77
C VAL A 63 7.65 -48.89 9.07
N THR A 64 8.78 -49.11 9.73
CA THR A 64 9.18 -48.31 10.88
C THR A 64 9.47 -46.93 10.30
N GLU A 65 8.45 -46.08 10.26
CA GLU A 65 8.60 -44.68 9.86
C GLU A 65 9.70 -44.08 10.74
N ALA A 66 10.80 -43.68 10.09
CA ALA A 66 11.90 -43.05 10.78
C ALA A 66 11.35 -41.81 11.47
N GLN A 67 11.38 -41.81 12.81
CA GLN A 67 10.77 -40.75 13.61
C GLN A 67 11.51 -39.44 13.40
N ASP A 68 10.77 -38.40 12.99
CA ASP A 68 11.28 -37.04 12.89
C ASP A 68 11.83 -36.58 14.24
N LYS A 69 13.06 -36.05 14.25
CA LYS A 69 13.68 -35.53 15.46
C LYS A 69 13.22 -34.09 15.70
N THR A 70 12.48 -33.85 16.77
CA THR A 70 12.09 -32.49 17.19
C THR A 70 13.33 -31.65 17.51
N LEU A 71 13.33 -30.40 17.05
CA LEU A 71 14.38 -29.41 17.28
C LEU A 71 13.91 -28.40 18.34
N ASN A 72 14.84 -27.94 19.16
CA ASN A 72 14.58 -26.91 20.16
C ASN A 72 14.95 -25.53 19.61
N ALA A 73 14.19 -24.52 20.01
CA ALA A 73 14.48 -23.14 19.75
C ALA A 73 15.07 -22.50 21.02
N THR A 74 16.14 -21.71 20.90
CA THR A 74 16.79 -21.04 22.03
C THR A 74 16.75 -19.53 21.82
N ILE A 75 16.30 -18.78 22.81
CA ILE A 75 16.35 -17.31 22.75
C ILE A 75 17.81 -16.87 22.85
N VAL A 76 18.31 -16.15 21.83
CA VAL A 76 19.70 -15.68 21.78
C VAL A 76 19.85 -14.20 22.08
N GLU A 77 18.80 -13.41 21.86
CA GLU A 77 18.83 -11.98 22.13
C GLU A 77 17.42 -11.47 22.47
N VAL A 78 17.33 -10.58 23.46
CA VAL A 78 16.07 -9.92 23.86
C VAL A 78 16.34 -8.44 24.06
N GLY A 79 15.44 -7.60 23.54
CA GLY A 79 15.42 -6.17 23.84
C GLY A 79 14.01 -5.69 24.19
N GLY A 80 13.90 -4.87 25.24
CA GLY A 80 12.62 -4.31 25.69
C GLY A 80 11.70 -5.33 26.38
N LEU A 81 10.39 -5.14 26.22
CA LEU A 81 9.33 -5.98 26.78
C LEU A 81 9.00 -7.12 25.82
N ALA A 82 9.72 -8.24 25.93
CA ALA A 82 9.40 -9.47 25.22
C ALA A 82 8.92 -10.54 26.20
N GLN A 83 7.95 -11.34 25.76
CA GLN A 83 7.37 -12.42 26.55
C GLN A 83 7.26 -13.68 25.71
N VAL A 84 7.30 -14.81 26.39
CA VAL A 84 7.24 -16.14 25.77
C VAL A 84 6.28 -17.03 26.55
N ARG A 85 5.73 -18.04 25.89
CA ARG A 85 5.00 -19.15 26.52
C ARG A 85 5.33 -20.45 25.78
N ASN A 86 5.45 -21.56 26.51
CA ASN A 86 5.84 -22.86 25.93
C ASN A 86 4.70 -23.58 25.20
N SER A 87 3.46 -23.27 25.53
CA SER A 87 2.25 -23.82 24.91
C SER A 87 1.13 -22.78 24.94
N ASP A 88 0.00 -23.07 24.30
CA ASP A 88 -1.12 -22.12 24.24
C ASP A 88 -1.77 -21.87 25.61
N ASP A 89 -1.74 -22.87 26.49
CA ASP A 89 -2.31 -22.82 27.85
C ASP A 89 -1.32 -22.32 28.91
N ALA A 90 -0.03 -22.28 28.59
CA ALA A 90 0.99 -21.78 29.50
C ALA A 90 0.86 -20.25 29.70
N PRO A 91 1.09 -19.74 30.93
CA PRO A 91 1.11 -18.30 31.16
C PRO A 91 2.27 -17.65 30.40
N TRP A 92 2.07 -16.40 29.99
CA TRP A 92 3.14 -15.58 29.42
C TRP A 92 4.16 -15.25 30.52
N GLN A 93 5.42 -15.60 30.27
CA GLN A 93 6.56 -15.25 31.11
C GLN A 93 7.49 -14.28 30.38
N ALA A 94 8.31 -13.53 31.11
CA ALA A 94 9.32 -12.67 30.50
C ALA A 94 10.29 -13.51 29.66
N ALA A 95 10.67 -13.01 28.48
CA ALA A 95 11.67 -13.66 27.65
C ALA A 95 13.07 -13.36 28.19
N GLU A 96 13.88 -14.40 28.37
CA GLU A 96 15.27 -14.31 28.79
C GLU A 96 16.17 -15.09 27.81
N VAL A 97 17.40 -14.63 27.65
CA VAL A 97 18.41 -15.30 26.82
C VAL A 97 18.72 -16.67 27.41
N GLY A 98 18.78 -17.70 26.56
CA GLY A 98 19.06 -19.09 26.95
C GLY A 98 17.82 -19.94 27.25
N ILE A 99 16.62 -19.35 27.31
CA ILE A 99 15.38 -20.14 27.42
C ILE A 99 15.25 -21.04 26.19
N LYS A 100 15.10 -22.34 26.45
CA LYS A 100 14.79 -23.36 25.44
C LYS A 100 13.28 -23.52 25.32
N LEU A 101 12.83 -23.57 24.07
CA LEU A 101 11.44 -23.57 23.68
C LEU A 101 11.20 -24.73 22.73
N ASN A 102 10.08 -25.41 22.95
CA ASN A 102 9.67 -26.54 22.13
C ASN A 102 8.75 -26.06 21.00
N GLN A 103 8.43 -26.99 20.10
CA GLN A 103 7.32 -26.81 19.16
C GLN A 103 6.03 -26.43 19.92
N GLY A 104 5.26 -25.50 19.37
CA GLY A 104 4.06 -24.94 20.00
C GLY A 104 4.32 -23.69 20.84
N ALA A 105 5.58 -23.34 21.13
CA ALA A 105 5.92 -22.13 21.85
C ALA A 105 5.55 -20.87 21.06
N ALA A 106 5.15 -19.82 21.78
CA ALA A 106 4.79 -18.53 21.19
C ALA A 106 5.54 -17.38 21.86
N PHE A 107 5.80 -16.35 21.05
CA PHE A 107 6.50 -15.12 21.41
C PHE A 107 5.57 -13.94 21.23
N ARG A 108 5.71 -12.93 22.09
CA ARG A 108 5.12 -11.61 21.86
C ARG A 108 6.08 -10.51 22.27
N THR A 109 6.06 -9.41 21.54
CA THR A 109 6.89 -8.23 21.80
C THR A 109 6.02 -6.99 22.02
N GLY A 110 6.44 -6.12 22.92
CA GLY A 110 5.83 -4.82 23.16
C GLY A 110 6.34 -3.72 22.22
N PRO A 111 5.94 -2.46 22.48
CA PRO A 111 6.52 -1.30 21.80
C PRO A 111 8.04 -1.27 21.94
N ARG A 112 8.76 -0.94 20.86
CA ARG A 112 10.24 -0.82 20.83
C ARG A 112 11.00 -2.07 21.34
N SER A 113 10.36 -3.23 21.27
CA SER A 113 10.90 -4.49 21.79
C SER A 113 11.20 -5.45 20.65
N TYR A 114 12.13 -6.38 20.86
CA TYR A 114 12.47 -7.42 19.88
C TYR A 114 12.94 -8.70 20.58
N VAL A 115 12.88 -9.83 19.88
CA VAL A 115 13.45 -11.11 20.31
C VAL A 115 14.09 -11.81 19.12
N LYS A 116 15.28 -12.39 19.33
CA LYS A 116 15.93 -13.28 18.36
C LYS A 116 16.00 -14.69 18.93
N VAL A 117 15.63 -15.66 18.10
CA VAL A 117 15.52 -17.06 18.46
C VAL A 117 16.31 -17.88 17.46
N LEU A 118 17.20 -18.72 17.97
CA LEU A 118 17.98 -19.69 17.20
C LEU A 118 17.26 -21.03 17.22
N ILE A 119 16.88 -21.55 16.05
CA ILE A 119 16.47 -22.95 15.89
C ILE A 119 17.69 -23.70 15.37
N GLU A 120 18.08 -24.75 16.10
CA GLU A 120 19.26 -25.55 15.75
C GLU A 120 19.13 -26.15 14.32
N PRO A 121 20.21 -26.19 13.52
CA PRO A 121 21.57 -25.78 13.89
C PRO A 121 21.88 -24.28 13.71
N ASN A 122 21.18 -23.55 12.83
CA ASN A 122 21.63 -22.22 12.37
C ASN A 122 20.52 -21.35 11.74
N GLN A 123 19.26 -21.54 12.15
CA GLN A 123 18.15 -20.70 11.69
C GLN A 123 17.85 -19.62 12.71
N ILE A 124 17.94 -18.34 12.33
CA ILE A 124 17.66 -17.22 13.22
C ILE A 124 16.34 -16.57 12.84
N ILE A 125 15.39 -16.58 13.78
CA ILE A 125 14.14 -15.83 13.70
C ILE A 125 14.31 -14.55 14.50
N ALA A 126 14.07 -13.40 13.90
CA ALA A 126 13.99 -12.13 14.61
C ALA A 126 12.56 -11.58 14.53
N LEU A 127 11.90 -11.48 15.68
CA LEU A 127 10.61 -10.83 15.83
C LEU A 127 10.81 -9.41 16.36
N ASP A 128 10.31 -8.43 15.63
CA ASP A 128 10.42 -7.01 15.96
C ASP A 128 9.23 -6.53 16.83
N ARG A 129 9.08 -5.22 16.98
CA ARG A 129 8.06 -4.53 17.80
C ARG A 129 6.64 -5.01 17.49
N LEU A 130 5.82 -5.10 18.55
CA LEU A 130 4.37 -5.36 18.47
C LEU A 130 4.02 -6.58 17.61
N GLY A 131 4.78 -7.66 17.74
CA GLY A 131 4.56 -8.90 16.99
C GLY A 131 4.16 -10.07 17.88
N VAL A 132 3.47 -11.04 17.29
CA VAL A 132 3.14 -12.32 17.91
C VAL A 132 3.39 -13.45 16.92
N VAL A 133 4.25 -14.40 17.32
CA VAL A 133 4.70 -15.52 16.49
C VAL A 133 4.65 -16.82 17.29
N LYS A 134 4.32 -17.94 16.64
CA LYS A 134 4.29 -19.29 17.20
C LYS A 134 5.13 -20.24 16.35
N ILE A 135 5.92 -21.10 16.99
CA ILE A 135 6.62 -22.20 16.32
C ILE A 135 5.62 -23.33 16.10
N LEU A 136 5.19 -23.54 14.86
CA LEU A 136 4.22 -24.58 14.53
C LEU A 136 4.89 -25.95 14.38
N GLN A 137 6.04 -25.99 13.71
CA GLN A 137 6.84 -27.18 13.50
C GLN A 137 8.33 -26.81 13.49
N ALA A 138 9.16 -27.59 14.17
CA ALA A 138 10.62 -27.49 14.08
C ALA A 138 11.16 -28.91 14.21
N VAL A 139 11.40 -29.56 13.07
CA VAL A 139 11.83 -30.96 13.03
C VAL A 139 12.97 -31.15 12.04
N ARG A 140 13.80 -32.16 12.31
CA ARG A 140 14.76 -32.71 11.37
C ARG A 140 14.24 -34.06 10.90
N ASP A 141 14.03 -34.18 9.61
CA ASP A 141 13.54 -35.42 9.02
C ASP A 141 14.63 -36.51 8.98
N ALA A 142 14.24 -37.71 8.56
CA ALA A 142 15.17 -38.82 8.37
C ALA A 142 16.22 -38.59 7.28
N THR A 143 16.02 -37.62 6.39
CA THR A 143 16.95 -37.25 5.31
C THR A 143 17.93 -36.13 5.69
N ASN A 144 17.91 -35.71 6.97
CA ASN A 144 18.68 -34.58 7.50
C ASN A 144 18.28 -33.22 6.90
N LYS A 145 17.06 -33.11 6.37
CA LYS A 145 16.41 -31.86 5.99
C LYS A 145 15.76 -31.24 7.23
N VAL A 146 16.00 -29.96 7.45
CA VAL A 146 15.41 -29.22 8.56
C VAL A 146 14.15 -28.52 8.08
N LYS A 147 13.00 -28.91 8.63
CA LYS A 147 11.70 -28.29 8.34
C LYS A 147 11.28 -27.38 9.49
N THR A 148 10.94 -26.14 9.19
CA THR A 148 10.55 -25.14 10.20
C THR A 148 9.34 -24.33 9.75
N ASP A 149 8.22 -24.52 10.43
CA ASP A 149 6.97 -23.82 10.15
C ASP A 149 6.65 -22.84 11.28
N ILE A 150 6.39 -21.59 10.91
CA ILE A 150 6.18 -20.47 11.84
C ILE A 150 4.83 -19.83 11.54
N GLY A 151 3.99 -19.70 12.56
CA GLY A 151 2.72 -19.00 12.49
C GLY A 151 2.83 -17.61 13.09
N MET A 152 2.73 -16.58 12.27
CA MET A 152 2.63 -15.19 12.71
C MET A 152 1.15 -14.80 12.80
N LYS A 153 0.75 -14.21 13.93
CA LYS A 153 -0.59 -13.61 14.06
C LYS A 153 -0.62 -12.19 13.50
N TYR A 154 0.41 -11.41 13.83
CA TYR A 154 0.69 -10.07 13.32
C TYR A 154 2.13 -9.69 13.70
N GLY A 155 2.66 -8.64 13.08
CA GLY A 155 3.97 -8.06 13.37
C GLY A 155 4.95 -8.20 12.21
N ARG A 156 6.24 -8.03 12.54
CA ARG A 156 7.35 -8.10 11.60
C ARG A 156 8.30 -9.21 12.01
N THR A 157 8.43 -10.21 11.16
CA THR A 157 9.33 -11.35 11.37
C THR A 157 10.37 -11.38 10.27
N ARG A 158 11.65 -11.41 10.65
CA ARG A 158 12.76 -11.69 9.75
C ARG A 158 13.27 -13.10 10.03
N PHE A 159 13.63 -13.79 8.97
CA PHE A 159 14.10 -15.15 9.01
C PHE A 159 15.40 -15.23 8.22
N ASP A 160 16.46 -15.65 8.91
CA ASP A 160 17.80 -15.77 8.38
C ASP A 160 18.23 -17.22 8.46
N VAL A 161 18.55 -17.81 7.30
CA VAL A 161 19.01 -19.19 7.18
C VAL A 161 20.37 -19.19 6.55
N GLU A 162 21.37 -19.57 7.32
CA GLU A 162 22.68 -19.87 6.76
C GLU A 162 22.65 -21.26 6.13
N ALA A 163 23.08 -21.40 4.88
CA ALA A 163 23.17 -22.71 4.24
C ALA A 163 24.47 -23.41 4.69
N ALA A 164 24.51 -23.96 5.90
CA ALA A 164 25.69 -24.64 6.46
C ALA A 164 25.77 -26.12 6.06
N GLY A 165 25.45 -26.44 4.81
CA GLY A 165 25.52 -27.81 4.26
C GLY A 165 24.33 -28.72 4.58
N GLU A 166 23.32 -28.22 5.30
CA GLU A 166 22.03 -28.89 5.46
C GLU A 166 20.97 -28.25 4.55
N GLU A 167 19.99 -29.05 4.10
CA GLU A 167 18.84 -28.52 3.37
C GLU A 167 17.80 -27.99 4.35
N HIS A 168 17.43 -26.72 4.18
CA HIS A 168 16.42 -26.07 5.00
C HIS A 168 15.16 -25.79 4.17
N GLU A 169 14.01 -26.15 4.74
CA GLU A 169 12.69 -25.76 4.24
C GLU A 169 11.94 -25.07 5.36
N SER A 170 11.73 -23.77 5.19
CA SER A 170 11.10 -22.97 6.24
C SER A 170 9.92 -22.20 5.68
N THR A 171 8.80 -22.19 6.40
CA THR A 171 7.58 -21.50 5.98
C THR A 171 7.11 -20.56 7.07
N ILE A 172 6.81 -19.31 6.70
CA ILE A 172 6.13 -18.34 7.56
C ILE A 172 4.69 -18.19 7.07
N TYR A 173 3.75 -18.57 7.92
CA TYR A 173 2.32 -18.38 7.72
C TYR A 173 1.90 -17.10 8.43
N SER A 174 1.27 -16.19 7.71
CA SER A 174 0.59 -15.01 8.25
C SER A 174 -0.87 -15.03 7.81
N PRO A 175 -1.77 -14.25 8.44
CA PRO A 175 -3.18 -14.26 8.07
C PRO A 175 -3.43 -13.99 6.58
N THR A 176 -2.61 -13.13 5.94
CA THR A 176 -2.83 -12.71 4.55
C THR A 176 -1.77 -13.19 3.57
N ALA A 177 -0.72 -13.86 4.04
CA ALA A 177 0.35 -14.37 3.19
C ALA A 177 1.06 -15.62 3.75
N THR A 178 1.60 -16.43 2.84
CA THR A 178 2.51 -17.54 3.13
C THR A 178 3.85 -17.29 2.45
N LEU A 179 4.94 -17.42 3.19
CA LEU A 179 6.30 -17.21 2.70
C LEU A 179 7.12 -18.49 2.90
N ALA A 180 7.48 -19.15 1.81
CA ALA A 180 8.39 -20.29 1.78
C ALA A 180 9.83 -19.84 1.47
N ILE A 181 10.77 -20.29 2.30
CA ILE A 181 12.17 -19.86 2.36
C ILE A 181 13.06 -21.10 2.21
N ARG A 182 14.03 -21.02 1.31
CA ARG A 182 15.04 -22.07 1.10
C ARG A 182 16.44 -21.45 1.09
N GLY A 183 17.13 -21.51 2.24
CA GLY A 183 18.54 -21.08 2.40
C GLY A 183 18.79 -19.59 2.15
N THR A 184 17.94 -18.71 2.68
CA THR A 184 17.94 -17.27 2.36
C THR A 184 17.51 -16.36 3.51
N ASP A 185 17.72 -15.05 3.35
CA ASP A 185 17.27 -13.98 4.25
C ASP A 185 15.98 -13.35 3.71
N ALA A 186 14.90 -13.50 4.47
CA ALA A 186 13.58 -13.03 4.12
C ALA A 186 12.88 -12.35 5.30
N GLN A 187 11.92 -11.48 4.98
CA GLN A 187 11.12 -10.76 5.95
C GLN A 187 9.66 -10.78 5.54
N ALA A 188 8.79 -11.05 6.52
CA ALA A 188 7.35 -10.89 6.41
C ALA A 188 6.88 -9.83 7.41
N LEU A 189 6.02 -8.93 6.94
CA LEU A 189 5.29 -7.95 7.75
C LEU A 189 3.81 -8.15 7.47
N ASP A 190 3.01 -8.39 8.50
CA ASP A 190 1.55 -8.49 8.39
C ASP A 190 0.93 -7.80 9.62
N GLY A 191 -0.01 -6.88 9.39
CA GLY A 191 -0.59 -6.03 10.41
C GLY A 191 -2.12 -6.05 10.34
N TYR A 192 -2.78 -5.64 11.41
CA TYR A 192 -4.23 -5.55 11.40
C TYR A 192 -4.69 -4.44 10.44
N GLY A 193 -5.32 -4.80 9.32
CA GLY A 193 -5.81 -3.87 8.31
C GLY A 193 -4.76 -3.40 7.29
N GLU A 194 -3.49 -3.73 7.50
CA GLU A 194 -2.41 -3.42 6.57
C GLU A 194 -2.15 -4.63 5.66
N PRO A 195 -1.91 -4.44 4.36
CA PRO A 195 -1.59 -5.56 3.49
C PRO A 195 -0.24 -6.19 3.88
N ALA A 196 -0.15 -7.52 3.80
CA ALA A 196 1.13 -8.18 4.02
C ALA A 196 2.20 -7.70 3.04
N VAL A 197 3.39 -7.46 3.58
CA VAL A 197 4.58 -7.11 2.80
C VAL A 197 5.60 -8.21 2.99
N ILE A 198 6.06 -8.78 1.87
CA ILE A 198 7.13 -9.76 1.84
C ILE A 198 8.35 -9.13 1.18
N THR A 199 9.51 -9.33 1.79
CA THR A 199 10.78 -8.85 1.28
C THR A 199 11.81 -9.98 1.25
N SER A 200 12.33 -10.27 0.06
CA SER A 200 13.55 -11.07 -0.11
C SER A 200 14.74 -10.13 -0.05
N ARG A 201 15.71 -10.39 0.84
CA ARG A 201 16.96 -9.62 0.86
C ARG A 201 18.05 -10.33 0.05
N HIS A 202 18.15 -11.64 0.22
CA HIS A 202 19.13 -12.48 -0.46
C HIS A 202 18.50 -13.77 -0.97
N GLY A 203 18.92 -14.23 -2.14
CA GLY A 203 18.48 -15.48 -2.78
C GLY A 203 16.98 -15.53 -3.10
N ARG A 204 16.47 -16.72 -3.42
CA ARG A 204 15.09 -16.90 -3.91
C ARG A 204 14.15 -17.36 -2.80
N ILE A 205 12.96 -16.79 -2.78
CA ILE A 205 11.84 -17.17 -1.91
C ILE A 205 10.58 -17.37 -2.75
N SER A 206 9.61 -18.10 -2.23
CA SER A 206 8.28 -18.24 -2.83
C SER A 206 7.24 -17.66 -1.88
N ALA A 207 6.42 -16.74 -2.37
CA ALA A 207 5.39 -16.07 -1.60
C ALA A 207 4.03 -16.34 -2.21
N ALA A 208 3.04 -16.66 -1.40
CA ALA A 208 1.64 -16.70 -1.81
C ALA A 208 0.86 -15.70 -0.94
N PHE A 209 -0.02 -14.92 -1.55
CA PHE A 209 -0.94 -14.03 -0.84
C PHE A 209 -2.35 -14.62 -0.93
N ASP A 210 -3.23 -14.25 0.00
CA ASP A 210 -4.59 -14.80 0.04
C ASP A 210 -5.30 -14.71 -1.33
N GLY A 211 -5.80 -15.85 -1.80
CA GLY A 211 -6.46 -15.99 -3.10
C GLY A 211 -5.58 -15.81 -4.35
N ARG A 212 -4.25 -15.80 -4.24
CA ARG A 212 -3.32 -15.59 -5.38
C ARG A 212 -2.35 -16.74 -5.61
N ASP A 213 -1.89 -16.85 -6.86
CA ASP A 213 -0.85 -17.78 -7.26
C ASP A 213 0.47 -17.50 -6.53
N THR A 214 1.28 -18.55 -6.38
CA THR A 214 2.61 -18.44 -5.78
C THR A 214 3.54 -17.63 -6.68
N LEU A 215 4.15 -16.61 -6.11
CA LEU A 215 5.09 -15.70 -6.73
C LEU A 215 6.51 -15.99 -6.22
N THR A 216 7.43 -16.30 -7.13
CA THR A 216 8.86 -16.41 -6.79
C THR A 216 9.50 -15.03 -6.77
N LEU A 217 10.16 -14.69 -5.66
CA LEU A 217 10.82 -13.40 -5.43
C LEU A 217 12.32 -13.59 -5.18
N GLY A 218 13.07 -12.51 -5.35
CA GLY A 218 14.48 -12.42 -4.97
C GLY A 218 15.48 -12.82 -6.06
N GLY A 219 16.68 -13.23 -5.64
CA GLY A 219 17.84 -13.50 -6.47
C GLY A 219 19.07 -12.78 -5.93
N THR A 220 19.74 -11.98 -6.77
CA THR A 220 20.94 -11.21 -6.38
C THR A 220 20.62 -9.84 -5.80
N LYS A 221 19.36 -9.38 -5.92
CA LYS A 221 18.92 -8.07 -5.45
C LYS A 221 17.76 -8.23 -4.48
N MET A 222 17.66 -7.28 -3.57
CA MET A 222 16.51 -7.15 -2.68
C MET A 222 15.25 -6.90 -3.50
N VAL A 223 14.18 -7.66 -3.22
CA VAL A 223 12.88 -7.53 -3.86
C VAL A 223 11.82 -7.43 -2.77
N ARG A 224 10.95 -6.43 -2.89
CA ARG A 224 9.81 -6.22 -2.00
C ARG A 224 8.52 -6.31 -2.79
N VAL A 225 7.53 -7.04 -2.25
CA VAL A 225 6.18 -7.14 -2.81
C VAL A 225 5.17 -6.96 -1.69
N ASP A 226 4.07 -6.31 -2.03
CA ASP A 226 2.94 -6.00 -1.16
C ASP A 226 1.73 -6.81 -1.64
N ALA A 227 0.92 -7.34 -0.73
CA ALA A 227 -0.28 -8.11 -1.03
C ALA A 227 -1.26 -7.37 -1.96
N GLN A 228 -1.27 -6.05 -2.02
CA GLN A 228 -2.11 -5.30 -2.97
C GLN A 228 -1.55 -5.31 -4.40
N GLN A 229 -0.23 -5.38 -4.57
CA GLN A 229 0.44 -5.33 -5.86
C GLN A 229 0.69 -6.77 -6.36
N GLY A 230 0.09 -7.14 -7.48
CA GLY A 230 0.14 -8.52 -7.99
C GLY A 230 1.54 -8.98 -8.42
N THR A 231 2.47 -8.05 -8.71
CA THR A 231 3.80 -8.39 -9.21
C THR A 231 4.90 -7.47 -8.66
N PRO A 232 6.17 -7.94 -8.65
CA PRO A 232 7.31 -7.10 -8.26
C PRO A 232 7.47 -5.87 -9.15
N SER A 233 7.11 -5.98 -10.43
CA SER A 233 7.17 -4.86 -11.38
C SER A 233 6.14 -3.78 -11.07
N GLN A 234 4.95 -4.12 -10.58
CA GLN A 234 3.93 -3.16 -10.15
C GLN A 234 4.37 -2.44 -8.87
N THR A 235 4.90 -3.18 -7.89
CA THR A 235 5.48 -2.58 -6.68
C THR A 235 6.62 -1.65 -7.03
N ALA A 236 7.57 -2.09 -7.87
CA ALA A 236 8.68 -1.27 -8.32
C ALA A 236 8.19 -0.02 -9.07
N LYS A 237 7.19 -0.14 -9.96
CA LYS A 237 6.62 0.99 -10.70
C LYS A 237 5.95 2.02 -9.78
N ARG A 238 5.29 1.58 -8.70
CA ARG A 238 4.72 2.50 -7.71
C ARG A 238 5.80 3.13 -6.83
N GLN A 239 6.83 2.38 -6.48
CA GLN A 239 7.96 2.88 -5.69
C GLN A 239 8.92 3.76 -6.50
N THR A 240 8.93 3.63 -7.82
CA THR A 240 9.64 4.58 -8.69
C THR A 240 8.87 5.87 -8.70
N THR A 241 9.27 6.80 -7.83
CA THR A 241 8.97 8.21 -8.02
C THR A 241 9.63 8.64 -9.32
N LEU A 242 8.84 8.80 -10.38
CA LEU A 242 9.29 9.42 -11.62
C LEU A 242 9.57 10.87 -11.30
N ASN A 243 10.82 11.19 -10.99
CA ASN A 243 11.28 12.56 -10.99
C ASN A 243 11.56 12.94 -12.45
N PRO A 244 10.75 13.81 -13.08
CA PRO A 244 10.93 14.17 -14.49
C PRO A 244 12.19 15.01 -14.73
N ARG A 245 12.89 15.47 -13.68
CA ARG A 245 14.19 16.11 -13.84
C ARG A 245 15.23 15.05 -14.19
N THR A 246 15.83 15.22 -15.36
CA THR A 246 16.88 14.37 -15.94
C THR A 246 17.98 14.03 -14.92
N VAL A 247 18.56 12.84 -15.06
CA VAL A 247 19.58 12.14 -14.23
C VAL A 247 20.80 12.98 -13.76
N PHE A 248 20.94 14.24 -14.16
CA PHE A 248 22.08 15.11 -13.86
C PHE A 248 21.84 16.19 -12.79
N SER A 249 20.61 16.40 -12.32
CA SER A 249 20.35 17.30 -11.18
C SER A 249 20.03 16.47 -9.94
N SER A 250 21.06 16.12 -9.17
CA SER A 250 20.86 15.57 -7.82
C SER A 250 20.04 16.58 -7.01
N PRO A 251 18.90 16.17 -6.40
CA PRO A 251 18.16 17.05 -5.52
C PRO A 251 19.06 17.47 -4.36
N THR A 252 19.00 18.75 -4.00
CA THR A 252 19.59 19.25 -2.77
C THR A 252 18.93 18.59 -1.55
N GLN A 253 19.60 18.53 -0.41
CA GLN A 253 19.09 17.90 0.82
C GLN A 253 17.75 18.53 1.27
N SER A 254 17.56 19.82 0.99
CA SER A 254 16.31 20.57 1.19
C SER A 254 15.19 20.21 0.22
N GLU A 255 15.49 19.70 -0.96
CA GLU A 255 14.48 19.19 -1.91
C GLU A 255 14.08 17.75 -1.53
N PHE A 256 14.99 16.95 -0.99
CA PHE A 256 14.67 15.62 -0.47
C PHE A 256 13.64 15.68 0.66
N LEU A 257 13.83 16.59 1.61
CA LEU A 257 12.87 16.83 2.70
C LEU A 257 11.51 17.30 2.20
N LEU A 258 11.47 18.05 1.08
CA LEU A 258 10.22 18.53 0.49
C LEU A 258 9.45 17.42 -0.24
N ILE A 259 10.17 16.54 -0.94
CA ILE A 259 9.58 15.38 -1.62
C ILE A 259 9.04 14.38 -0.59
N GLU A 260 9.73 14.19 0.53
CA GLU A 260 9.33 13.26 1.60
C GLU A 260 8.16 13.80 2.44
N ALA A 261 8.04 15.13 2.59
CA ALA A 261 6.94 15.77 3.33
C ALA A 261 5.60 15.84 2.56
N LEU A 262 5.57 15.52 1.26
CA LEU A 262 4.35 15.63 0.42
C LEU A 262 4.03 14.33 -0.34
N PRO A 263 3.69 13.23 0.34
CA PRO A 263 3.18 12.04 -0.32
C PRO A 263 1.77 12.30 -0.88
N GLY A 264 1.66 12.49 -2.20
CA GLY A 264 0.35 12.56 -2.88
C GLY A 264 0.27 13.41 -4.14
N LEU A 265 1.19 14.36 -4.34
CA LEU A 265 1.20 15.24 -5.51
C LEU A 265 2.05 14.63 -6.64
N GLY A 266 1.55 13.56 -7.25
CA GLY A 266 2.14 13.00 -8.46
C GLY A 266 2.07 13.99 -9.62
N GLY A 267 3.13 14.76 -9.84
CA GLY A 267 3.36 15.53 -11.07
C GLY A 267 3.23 17.06 -10.99
N PHE A 268 3.13 17.67 -9.81
CA PHE A 268 3.18 19.13 -9.68
C PHE A 268 4.61 19.67 -9.63
N ASP A 269 4.83 20.82 -10.28
CA ASP A 269 6.11 21.52 -10.30
C ASP A 269 6.46 22.05 -8.89
N PRO A 270 7.61 21.67 -8.29
CA PRO A 270 8.00 22.08 -6.95
C PRO A 270 8.29 23.59 -6.80
N SER A 271 8.32 24.37 -7.88
CA SER A 271 8.47 25.83 -7.82
C SER A 271 7.32 26.52 -7.06
N LEU A 272 6.10 25.98 -7.15
CA LEU A 272 4.92 26.50 -6.44
C LEU A 272 4.96 26.31 -4.91
N LEU A 273 5.81 25.42 -4.40
CA LEU A 273 5.94 25.13 -2.96
C LEU A 273 7.02 25.99 -2.27
N SER A 274 7.77 26.80 -3.03
CA SER A 274 8.67 27.79 -2.44
C SER A 274 7.94 28.88 -1.64
N ILE A 275 6.63 29.03 -1.88
CA ILE A 275 5.74 29.98 -1.24
C ILE A 275 5.41 29.55 0.21
N ILE A 276 5.29 28.24 0.48
CA ILE A 276 5.03 27.72 1.84
C ILE A 276 6.28 27.82 2.74
N LYS A 277 7.49 27.93 2.15
CA LYS A 277 8.74 27.99 2.94
C LYS A 277 8.90 29.27 3.78
N ASN A 278 8.13 30.32 3.53
CA ASN A 278 8.22 31.56 4.29
C ASN A 278 7.18 31.69 5.42
N SER A 279 6.19 30.80 5.54
CA SER A 279 5.32 30.75 6.72
C SER A 279 5.98 29.93 7.83
N THR A 280 6.74 30.65 8.66
CA THR A 280 7.49 30.07 9.79
C THR A 280 6.53 29.68 10.90
N PHE A 281 5.92 28.49 10.86
CA PHE A 281 5.24 27.92 12.02
C PHE A 281 6.25 27.31 12.98
N ALA A 282 6.74 28.12 13.91
CA ALA A 282 7.48 27.65 15.07
C ALA A 282 6.49 27.22 16.17
N ILE A 283 6.06 25.94 16.16
CA ILE A 283 5.51 25.32 17.37
C ILE A 283 6.70 24.87 18.22
N GLU A 284 7.32 25.81 18.91
CA GLU A 284 8.37 25.50 19.87
C GLU A 284 7.76 24.93 21.16
N ASN A 285 8.22 23.73 21.53
CA ASN A 285 8.16 23.14 22.87
C ASN A 285 6.80 22.66 23.42
N VAL A 286 6.24 21.59 22.83
CA VAL A 286 5.35 20.68 23.58
C VAL A 286 5.88 19.24 23.46
N SER A 287 6.73 18.87 24.41
CA SER A 287 7.20 17.50 24.62
C SER A 287 6.45 16.89 25.80
N VAL A 288 5.25 16.37 25.54
CA VAL A 288 4.52 15.48 26.44
C VAL A 288 3.82 14.45 25.56
N GLY A 289 3.71 13.20 26.00
CA GLY A 289 3.35 12.02 25.19
C GLY A 289 2.31 12.28 24.10
N SER A 290 2.53 11.71 22.91
CA SER A 290 1.73 11.95 21.70
C SER A 290 0.25 11.59 21.89
N VAL A 291 -0.52 12.53 22.43
CA VAL A 291 -1.96 12.56 22.25
C VAL A 291 -2.15 12.90 20.78
N GLN A 292 -2.77 12.00 20.02
CA GLN A 292 -3.26 12.32 18.69
C GLN A 292 -4.38 13.36 18.89
N LEU A 293 -4.01 14.63 18.83
CA LEU A 293 -4.97 15.71 18.81
C LEU A 293 -5.47 15.82 17.38
N SER A 294 -6.79 15.87 17.24
CA SER A 294 -7.37 16.03 15.92
C SER A 294 -7.06 17.44 15.41
N ASN A 295 -6.57 17.55 14.18
CA ASN A 295 -6.25 18.84 13.55
C ASN A 295 -7.23 19.13 12.41
N LEU A 296 -7.70 20.38 12.34
CA LEU A 296 -8.44 20.89 11.18
C LEU A 296 -7.55 21.89 10.46
N LEU A 297 -7.35 21.68 9.17
CA LEU A 297 -6.56 22.53 8.29
C LEU A 297 -7.45 23.01 7.15
N VAL A 298 -7.56 24.32 7.00
CA VAL A 298 -8.20 24.97 5.84
C VAL A 298 -7.10 25.68 5.06
N MET A 299 -7.00 25.39 3.77
CA MET A 299 -6.04 26.01 2.85
C MET A 299 -6.79 26.68 1.70
N GLY A 300 -6.42 27.92 1.41
CA GLY A 300 -6.83 28.64 0.21
C GLY A 300 -5.62 28.85 -0.68
N GLY A 301 -5.66 28.37 -1.91
CA GLY A 301 -4.60 28.60 -2.89
C GLY A 301 -5.14 29.26 -4.15
N TRP A 302 -4.29 30.00 -4.85
CA TRP A 302 -4.67 30.63 -6.11
C TRP A 302 -3.52 30.70 -7.10
N ILE A 303 -3.88 30.87 -8.37
CA ILE A 303 -2.98 31.08 -9.51
C ILE A 303 -3.59 32.19 -10.37
N GLY A 304 -2.85 33.25 -10.65
CA GLY A 304 -3.24 34.29 -11.60
C GLY A 304 -2.18 35.36 -11.78
N THR A 305 -2.46 36.60 -11.35
CA THR A 305 -1.53 37.72 -11.56
C THR A 305 -0.36 37.64 -10.58
N PRO A 306 0.91 37.85 -11.02
CA PRO A 306 2.02 38.09 -10.12
C PRO A 306 1.69 39.17 -9.08
N MET A 307 2.08 38.96 -7.83
CA MET A 307 1.80 39.89 -6.74
C MET A 307 0.30 40.09 -6.41
N SER A 308 -0.59 39.22 -6.91
CA SER A 308 -2.00 39.23 -6.47
C SER A 308 -2.12 38.83 -5.00
N ASN A 309 -3.01 39.49 -4.25
CA ASN A 309 -3.31 39.14 -2.88
C ASN A 309 -4.72 38.54 -2.79
N VAL A 310 -4.86 37.41 -2.11
CA VAL A 310 -6.14 36.75 -1.86
C VAL A 310 -6.20 36.37 -0.38
N ASP A 311 -7.03 37.08 0.36
CA ASP A 311 -7.24 36.86 1.79
C ASP A 311 -8.15 35.65 2.04
N LEU A 312 -7.70 34.73 2.86
CA LEU A 312 -8.48 33.65 3.44
C LEU A 312 -9.12 34.11 4.75
N ALA A 313 -10.44 33.92 4.85
CA ALA A 313 -11.17 34.07 6.08
C ALA A 313 -11.97 32.80 6.39
N VAL A 314 -11.88 32.33 7.63
CA VAL A 314 -12.63 31.18 8.13
C VAL A 314 -13.46 31.63 9.32
N VAL A 315 -14.77 31.44 9.25
CA VAL A 315 -15.69 31.62 10.37
C VAL A 315 -15.99 30.24 10.95
N ASP A 316 -15.69 30.05 12.23
CA ASP A 316 -15.98 28.80 12.91
C ASP A 316 -17.47 28.67 13.30
N PRO A 317 -17.94 27.47 13.69
CA PRO A 317 -19.31 27.23 14.15
C PRO A 317 -19.80 28.10 15.31
N LEU A 318 -18.89 28.74 16.06
CA LEU A 318 -19.23 29.66 17.15
C LEU A 318 -19.25 31.13 16.70
N GLY A 319 -19.00 31.40 15.41
CA GLY A 319 -19.01 32.72 14.82
C GLY A 319 -17.69 33.49 14.98
N ASN A 320 -16.60 32.86 15.44
CA ASN A 320 -15.30 33.55 15.46
C ASN A 320 -14.72 33.57 14.06
N VAL A 321 -14.23 34.73 13.64
CA VAL A 321 -13.57 34.94 12.34
C VAL A 321 -12.06 34.83 12.51
N ILE A 322 -11.43 34.05 11.65
CA ILE A 322 -9.98 33.87 11.57
C ILE A 322 -9.54 34.31 10.18
N SER A 323 -8.63 35.29 10.10
CA SER A 323 -8.14 35.88 8.86
C SER A 323 -6.74 36.48 9.04
N SER A 324 -6.15 37.00 7.97
CA SER A 324 -4.92 37.80 8.01
C SER A 324 -4.96 38.95 9.05
N THR A 325 -6.11 39.61 9.20
CA THR A 325 -6.33 40.72 10.15
C THR A 325 -6.76 40.27 11.55
N MET A 326 -7.30 39.06 11.68
CA MET A 326 -7.64 38.42 12.96
C MET A 326 -6.99 37.03 13.02
N PRO A 327 -5.66 36.97 13.28
CA PRO A 327 -4.88 35.76 13.04
C PRO A 327 -5.10 34.63 14.05
N SER A 328 -5.97 34.83 15.05
CA SER A 328 -6.29 33.79 16.03
C SER A 328 -7.72 33.93 16.56
N SER A 329 -8.38 32.81 16.85
CA SER A 329 -9.69 32.77 17.51
C SER A 329 -9.65 32.19 18.92
N SER A 330 -10.72 32.44 19.69
CA SER A 330 -10.93 31.83 21.01
C SER A 330 -11.11 30.30 20.97
N THR A 331 -11.42 29.75 19.80
CA THR A 331 -11.57 28.32 19.52
C THR A 331 -10.28 27.62 19.13
N GLY A 332 -9.16 28.34 19.13
CA GLY A 332 -7.83 27.78 18.86
C GLY A 332 -7.44 27.73 17.38
N GLY A 333 -8.22 28.34 16.49
CA GLY A 333 -7.84 28.54 15.09
C GLY A 333 -6.78 29.62 14.95
N VAL A 334 -5.79 29.41 14.08
CA VAL A 334 -4.68 30.33 13.83
C VAL A 334 -4.44 30.49 12.33
N HIS A 335 -4.39 31.73 11.84
CA HIS A 335 -4.05 32.08 10.46
C HIS A 335 -2.52 32.09 10.26
N ALA A 336 -2.04 31.57 9.14
CA ALA A 336 -0.61 31.43 8.81
C ALA A 336 0.10 32.73 8.39
N GLY A 337 -0.66 33.81 8.20
CA GLY A 337 -0.20 35.10 7.70
C GLY A 337 -0.85 35.49 6.38
N ASP A 338 -0.67 36.76 6.02
CA ASP A 338 -1.12 37.39 4.76
C ASP A 338 -0.11 37.08 3.65
N ALA A 339 -0.52 36.31 2.66
CA ALA A 339 0.37 35.84 1.59
C ALA A 339 0.07 36.54 0.27
N VAL A 340 1.08 37.22 -0.28
CA VAL A 340 1.01 37.78 -1.63
C VAL A 340 1.58 36.77 -2.62
N ALA A 341 0.92 36.63 -3.77
CA ALA A 341 1.37 35.75 -4.82
C ALA A 341 2.78 36.11 -5.31
N ASP A 342 3.56 35.08 -5.65
CA ASP A 342 4.91 35.27 -6.14
C ASP A 342 4.95 35.79 -7.58
N MET A 343 6.15 35.84 -8.17
CA MET A 343 6.34 36.27 -9.57
C MET A 343 5.67 35.34 -10.60
N SER A 344 5.31 34.11 -10.23
CA SER A 344 4.53 33.20 -11.07
C SER A 344 3.03 33.47 -10.99
N GLY A 345 2.59 34.29 -10.03
CA GLY A 345 1.18 34.59 -9.78
C GLY A 345 0.49 33.53 -8.92
N ALA A 346 1.23 32.63 -8.30
CA ALA A 346 0.67 31.68 -7.36
C ALA A 346 0.78 32.19 -5.93
N GLY A 347 -0.21 31.89 -5.08
CA GLY A 347 -0.20 32.19 -3.65
C GLY A 347 -0.99 31.17 -2.84
N VAL A 348 -0.76 31.17 -1.52
CA VAL A 348 -1.42 30.24 -0.60
C VAL A 348 -1.53 30.84 0.80
N GLU A 349 -2.70 30.68 1.41
CA GLU A 349 -2.99 31.00 2.80
C GLU A 349 -3.59 29.79 3.52
N SER A 350 -3.45 29.75 4.84
CA SER A 350 -4.02 28.66 5.64
C SER A 350 -4.46 29.09 7.03
N VAL A 351 -5.47 28.37 7.52
CA VAL A 351 -5.95 28.41 8.91
C VAL A 351 -5.83 27.02 9.52
N VAL A 352 -5.24 26.95 10.71
CA VAL A 352 -4.96 25.70 11.42
C VAL A 352 -5.61 25.71 12.80
N PHE A 353 -6.28 24.61 13.16
CA PHE A 353 -6.78 24.34 14.51
C PHE A 353 -5.99 23.16 15.09
N ALA A 354 -4.97 23.45 15.89
CA ALA A 354 -4.02 22.42 16.35
C ALA A 354 -4.45 21.70 17.64
N LEU A 355 -5.29 22.32 18.48
CA LEU A 355 -5.63 21.84 19.82
C LEU A 355 -7.14 21.64 19.99
N GLY A 356 -7.76 20.99 19.01
CA GLY A 356 -9.20 20.82 18.92
C GLY A 356 -9.89 21.97 18.16
N PHE A 357 -11.06 21.67 17.63
CA PHE A 357 -11.89 22.58 16.86
C PHE A 357 -13.37 22.29 17.14
N PRO A 358 -14.25 23.30 17.15
CA PRO A 358 -15.67 23.07 17.35
C PRO A 358 -16.26 22.26 16.19
N SER A 359 -17.10 21.28 16.49
CA SER A 359 -17.90 20.60 15.47
C SER A 359 -18.99 21.54 14.94
N GLY A 360 -19.32 21.43 13.65
CA GLY A 360 -20.39 22.21 13.03
C GLY A 360 -20.03 22.74 11.66
N THR A 361 -20.75 23.75 11.21
CA THR A 361 -20.55 24.38 9.90
C THR A 361 -19.54 25.51 9.98
N TYR A 362 -18.47 25.41 9.21
CA TYR A 362 -17.49 26.47 8.98
C TYR A 362 -17.86 27.24 7.72
N GLN A 363 -17.73 28.57 7.74
CA GLN A 363 -17.83 29.40 6.55
C GLN A 363 -16.42 29.75 6.10
N ILE A 364 -16.10 29.47 4.84
CA ILE A 364 -14.80 29.73 4.25
C ILE A 364 -14.99 30.74 3.13
N LYS A 365 -14.21 31.81 3.19
CA LYS A 365 -14.25 32.91 2.24
C LYS A 365 -12.84 33.18 1.73
N LEU A 366 -12.74 33.43 0.43
CA LEU A 366 -11.55 34.00 -0.19
C LEU A 366 -11.90 35.40 -0.70
N ASP A 367 -11.08 36.40 -0.44
CA ASP A 367 -11.32 37.76 -0.91
C ASP A 367 -10.11 38.24 -1.69
N ALA A 368 -10.29 38.54 -2.97
CA ALA A 368 -9.21 39.08 -3.78
C ALA A 368 -9.05 40.58 -3.52
N GLU A 369 -7.84 41.01 -3.14
CA GLU A 369 -7.53 42.44 -3.00
C GLU A 369 -7.40 43.06 -4.40
N LEU A 370 -8.33 43.96 -4.74
CA LEU A 370 -8.43 44.59 -6.06
C LEU A 370 -7.73 45.96 -6.08
N PRO A 371 -7.23 46.42 -7.24
CA PRO A 371 -7.47 45.89 -8.59
C PRO A 371 -6.48 44.82 -9.05
N LEU A 372 -7.00 43.72 -9.58
CA LEU A 372 -6.24 42.68 -10.26
C LEU A 372 -6.35 42.90 -11.78
N PRO A 373 -5.22 43.02 -12.50
CA PRO A 373 -5.24 43.27 -13.95
C PRO A 373 -5.67 42.06 -14.78
N PHE A 374 -5.69 40.85 -14.19
CA PHE A 374 -6.09 39.59 -14.85
C PHE A 374 -6.91 38.71 -13.90
N PRO A 375 -7.73 37.79 -14.43
CA PRO A 375 -8.45 36.81 -13.61
C PRO A 375 -7.50 35.95 -12.78
N ILE A 376 -7.99 35.48 -11.63
CA ILE A 376 -7.31 34.53 -10.74
C ILE A 376 -8.17 33.27 -10.61
N THR A 377 -7.54 32.11 -10.62
CA THR A 377 -8.18 30.84 -10.28
C THR A 377 -7.85 30.50 -8.85
N ALA A 378 -8.86 30.28 -8.01
CA ALA A 378 -8.69 29.95 -6.60
C ALA A 378 -9.26 28.57 -6.26
N PHE A 379 -8.65 27.88 -5.31
CA PHE A 379 -9.06 26.58 -4.81
C PHE A 379 -9.01 26.56 -3.29
N ILE A 380 -9.91 25.78 -2.69
CA ILE A 380 -9.97 25.58 -1.24
C ILE A 380 -9.81 24.09 -0.96
N GLU A 381 -8.96 23.77 0.00
CA GLU A 381 -8.79 22.42 0.53
C GLU A 381 -9.04 22.43 2.04
N VAL A 382 -9.85 21.47 2.51
CA VAL A 382 -10.10 21.28 3.94
C VAL A 382 -9.71 19.86 4.32
N ARG A 383 -8.86 19.72 5.33
CA ARG A 383 -8.40 18.43 5.86
C ARG A 383 -8.68 18.33 7.35
N GLN A 384 -9.07 17.14 7.79
CA GLN A 384 -9.12 16.75 9.18
C GLN A 384 -8.22 15.52 9.36
N ASP A 385 -7.22 15.59 10.23
CA ASP A 385 -6.29 14.48 10.49
C ASP A 385 -5.60 13.97 9.22
N ASP A 386 -5.17 14.92 8.37
CA ASP A 386 -4.63 14.71 7.02
C ASP A 386 -5.58 14.03 6.01
N VAL A 387 -6.85 13.81 6.39
CA VAL A 387 -7.89 13.27 5.51
C VAL A 387 -8.70 14.42 4.90
N PRO A 388 -8.82 14.51 3.56
CA PRO A 388 -9.66 15.51 2.91
C PRO A 388 -11.13 15.37 3.33
N ILE A 389 -11.73 16.47 3.78
CA ILE A 389 -13.16 16.51 4.08
C ILE A 389 -13.92 16.83 2.79
N LYS A 390 -14.97 16.05 2.52
CA LYS A 390 -15.85 16.33 1.39
C LYS A 390 -16.66 17.59 1.69
N MET A 391 -16.40 18.66 0.93
CA MET A 391 -17.17 19.89 1.03
C MET A 391 -18.59 19.67 0.51
N THR A 392 -19.59 20.01 1.32
CA THR A 392 -21.01 19.96 0.98
C THR A 392 -21.49 21.36 0.64
N GLY A 393 -21.36 21.73 -0.63
CA GLY A 393 -21.83 23.02 -1.15
C GLY A 393 -22.02 22.95 -2.66
N PRO A 394 -22.72 23.92 -3.27
CA PRO A 394 -22.77 24.02 -4.72
C PRO A 394 -21.34 24.09 -5.27
N THR A 395 -21.05 23.35 -6.36
CA THR A 395 -19.86 23.61 -7.16
C THR A 395 -20.06 24.99 -7.79
N ILE A 396 -19.40 26.02 -7.29
CA ILE A 396 -19.66 27.39 -7.71
C ILE A 396 -18.79 27.69 -8.93
N SER A 397 -19.31 27.42 -10.12
CA SER A 397 -18.72 27.94 -11.36
C SER A 397 -19.11 29.41 -11.53
N LEU A 398 -18.17 30.33 -11.31
CA LEU A 398 -18.42 31.75 -11.56
C LEU A 398 -18.14 32.06 -13.02
N SER A 399 -19.20 32.27 -13.80
CA SER A 399 -19.10 32.89 -15.13
C SER A 399 -19.57 34.34 -15.06
N ASN A 400 -18.67 35.26 -15.42
CA ASN A 400 -18.89 36.67 -15.79
C ASN A 400 -19.95 37.46 -15.00
N PHE A 401 -19.52 38.24 -14.01
CA PHE A 401 -20.32 39.33 -13.48
C PHE A 401 -20.39 40.48 -14.50
N SER A 402 -21.60 40.74 -15.01
CA SER A 402 -21.95 41.97 -15.74
C SER A 402 -22.41 43.04 -14.72
N PRO A 403 -22.03 44.33 -14.87
CA PRO A 403 -22.23 45.36 -13.85
C PRO A 403 -23.68 45.88 -13.70
N SER A 404 -24.71 45.12 -14.11
CA SER A 404 -26.10 45.55 -13.92
C SER A 404 -27.02 44.37 -13.58
N HIS A 405 -27.41 44.29 -12.30
CA HIS A 405 -28.52 43.52 -11.68
C HIS A 405 -28.99 42.20 -12.32
N THR A 406 -29.02 41.11 -11.54
CA THR A 406 -30.23 40.31 -11.17
C THR A 406 -29.81 39.09 -10.33
N GLU A 407 -30.51 38.82 -9.23
CA GLU A 407 -30.38 37.63 -8.38
C GLU A 407 -30.75 36.34 -9.13
N ILE A 408 -30.01 35.25 -8.91
CA ILE A 408 -30.43 33.90 -9.30
C ILE A 408 -30.29 32.96 -8.11
N PHE A 409 -31.43 32.45 -7.62
CA PHE A 409 -31.52 31.30 -6.74
C PHE A 409 -31.37 30.02 -7.56
N SER A 410 -30.65 29.02 -7.03
CA SER A 410 -30.88 27.63 -7.42
C SER A 410 -30.94 26.74 -6.17
N ALA A 411 -31.97 25.89 -6.14
CA ALA A 411 -32.18 24.86 -5.14
C ALA A 411 -32.06 23.50 -5.83
N ILE A 412 -31.45 22.51 -5.16
CA ILE A 412 -31.60 21.11 -5.53
C ILE A 412 -32.01 20.32 -4.29
N SER A 413 -33.18 19.68 -4.39
CA SER A 413 -33.71 18.76 -3.38
C SER A 413 -33.17 17.35 -3.62
N ALA A 414 -32.89 16.62 -2.53
CA ALA A 414 -32.61 15.20 -2.57
C ALA A 414 -33.93 14.42 -2.67
N GLY A 415 -34.20 13.83 -3.84
CA GLY A 415 -35.33 12.93 -4.07
C GLY A 415 -35.09 11.54 -3.50
N LYS A 416 -36.06 11.08 -2.70
CA LYS A 416 -36.16 9.75 -2.07
C LYS A 416 -36.47 8.66 -3.11
N SER A 417 -35.83 7.50 -3.00
CA SER A 417 -36.04 6.32 -3.85
C SER A 417 -37.41 5.66 -3.63
N ALA A 418 -38.09 5.30 -4.72
CA ALA A 418 -39.11 4.24 -4.75
C ALA A 418 -39.08 3.57 -6.14
N GLY A 419 -39.06 2.23 -6.15
CA GLY A 419 -38.92 1.41 -7.37
C GLY A 419 -40.23 1.08 -8.08
N ALA A 420 -40.12 0.47 -9.26
CA ALA A 420 -40.99 -0.56 -9.84
C ALA A 420 -40.51 -0.99 -11.24
N ASP A 421 -40.81 -2.24 -11.59
CA ASP A 421 -40.39 -3.04 -12.74
C ASP A 421 -40.89 -2.59 -14.13
N SER A 422 -40.23 -3.03 -15.22
CA SER A 422 -40.80 -3.91 -16.28
C SER A 422 -39.96 -4.00 -17.57
N HIS A 423 -40.12 -5.13 -18.28
CA HIS A 423 -39.40 -5.64 -19.45
C HIS A 423 -39.58 -4.86 -20.78
N SER A 424 -38.60 -4.91 -21.69
CA SER A 424 -38.67 -5.59 -23.02
C SER A 424 -37.51 -5.24 -23.99
N HIS A 425 -37.42 -6.00 -25.08
CA HIS A 425 -36.31 -6.41 -25.96
C HIS A 425 -35.59 -5.39 -26.88
N ASP A 426 -34.31 -5.74 -27.16
CA ASP A 426 -33.48 -5.67 -28.39
C ASP A 426 -33.47 -4.42 -29.31
N VAL A 427 -32.28 -3.85 -29.56
CA VAL A 427 -31.43 -4.06 -30.76
C VAL A 427 -30.16 -3.16 -30.70
N LEU A 428 -29.06 -3.75 -31.19
CA LEU A 428 -27.64 -3.36 -31.29
C LEU A 428 -27.28 -1.91 -31.70
N SER A 429 -26.23 -1.38 -31.03
CA SER A 429 -24.92 -0.98 -31.59
C SER A 429 -24.39 0.36 -31.04
N ASN A 430 -23.37 0.30 -30.19
CA ASN A 430 -22.07 0.94 -30.42
C ASN A 430 -21.12 0.68 -29.24
N ILE A 431 -19.94 0.18 -29.61
CA ILE A 431 -18.79 -0.03 -28.75
C ILE A 431 -18.24 1.34 -28.36
N ASN A 432 -18.17 1.63 -27.06
CA ASN A 432 -17.26 2.66 -26.56
C ASN A 432 -16.50 2.09 -25.35
N LEU A 433 -15.18 2.04 -25.49
CA LEU A 433 -14.25 1.48 -24.52
C LEU A 433 -14.24 2.39 -23.29
N GLY A 434 -14.73 1.86 -22.17
CA GLY A 434 -14.72 2.54 -20.87
C GLY A 434 -13.30 2.86 -20.43
N GLN A 435 -12.93 4.13 -20.50
CA GLN A 435 -11.89 4.71 -19.67
C GLN A 435 -12.43 4.77 -18.23
N PRO A 436 -11.68 4.37 -17.20
CA PRO A 436 -12.06 4.67 -15.82
C PRO A 436 -11.97 6.19 -15.62
N SER A 437 -13.11 6.81 -15.30
CA SER A 437 -13.20 8.21 -14.92
C SER A 437 -12.35 8.47 -13.67
N LEU A 438 -11.25 9.20 -13.82
CA LEU A 438 -10.47 9.75 -12.74
C LEU A 438 -11.29 10.85 -12.07
N SER A 439 -11.69 10.67 -10.81
CA SER A 439 -12.30 11.74 -10.02
C SER A 439 -11.22 12.77 -9.70
N VAL A 440 -11.24 13.91 -10.40
CA VAL A 440 -10.39 15.07 -10.10
C VAL A 440 -11.01 15.78 -8.87
N PRO A 441 -10.22 16.19 -7.86
CA PRO A 441 -10.71 17.06 -6.79
C PRO A 441 -11.32 18.33 -7.41
N GLY A 442 -12.50 18.75 -6.93
CA GLY A 442 -13.24 19.86 -7.54
C GLY A 442 -12.48 21.18 -7.48
N GLY A 443 -11.89 21.59 -8.61
CA GLY A 443 -11.39 22.96 -8.80
C GLY A 443 -12.54 23.90 -9.10
N ILE A 444 -12.54 25.08 -8.49
CA ILE A 444 -13.47 26.17 -8.78
C ILE A 444 -12.73 27.17 -9.67
N GLU A 445 -13.28 27.46 -10.86
CA GLU A 445 -12.73 28.47 -11.76
C GLU A 445 -13.44 29.81 -11.53
N ILE A 446 -12.66 30.88 -11.35
CA ILE A 446 -13.16 32.23 -11.08
C ILE A 446 -12.62 33.16 -12.17
N ASN A 447 -13.51 33.78 -12.95
CA ASN A 447 -13.12 34.74 -13.99
C ASN A 447 -13.62 36.15 -13.61
N ASN A 448 -12.71 37.06 -13.27
CA ASN A 448 -13.02 38.46 -12.94
C ASN A 448 -12.57 39.40 -14.06
N THR A 449 -13.48 40.23 -14.57
CA THR A 449 -13.24 41.25 -15.62
C THR A 449 -13.69 42.67 -15.21
N GLY A 450 -13.98 42.90 -13.93
CA GLY A 450 -14.51 44.17 -13.41
C GLY A 450 -13.46 45.25 -13.09
N THR A 451 -13.86 46.52 -13.07
CA THR A 451 -13.04 47.67 -12.66
C THR A 451 -13.38 48.13 -11.24
N SER A 452 -12.32 48.26 -10.40
CA SER A 452 -12.23 48.79 -9.02
C SER A 452 -13.44 48.62 -8.07
N GLY A 453 -13.28 47.75 -7.08
CA GLY A 453 -14.15 47.52 -5.92
C GLY A 453 -13.74 46.20 -5.27
N THR A 454 -14.07 45.91 -4.01
CA THR A 454 -13.81 44.56 -3.44
C THR A 454 -14.81 43.57 -4.06
N VAL A 455 -14.31 42.52 -4.71
CA VAL A 455 -15.17 41.45 -5.25
C VAL A 455 -15.10 40.31 -4.25
N GLY A 456 -16.16 40.15 -3.45
CA GLY A 456 -16.28 39.01 -2.56
C GLY A 456 -16.42 37.74 -3.38
N LEU A 457 -15.54 36.75 -3.14
CA LEU A 457 -15.73 35.43 -3.69
C LEU A 457 -16.85 34.73 -2.91
N PRO A 458 -17.49 33.70 -3.50
CA PRO A 458 -18.58 33.01 -2.85
C PRO A 458 -18.15 32.40 -1.53
N GLU A 459 -19.06 32.48 -0.56
CA GLU A 459 -18.93 31.84 0.73
C GLU A 459 -19.22 30.34 0.60
N ILE A 460 -18.31 29.50 1.08
CA ILE A 460 -18.48 28.04 1.07
C ILE A 460 -18.69 27.57 2.51
N SER A 461 -19.72 26.76 2.71
CA SER A 461 -19.99 26.11 4.00
C SER A 461 -19.41 24.68 4.01
N VAL A 462 -18.75 24.30 5.11
CA VAL A 462 -18.22 22.95 5.33
C VAL A 462 -18.72 22.42 6.66
N GLU A 463 -19.45 21.29 6.63
CA GLU A 463 -19.90 20.61 7.84
C GLU A 463 -18.82 19.65 8.33
N VAL A 464 -18.30 19.89 9.52
CA VAL A 464 -17.30 19.03 10.17
C VAL A 464 -18.01 18.16 11.20
N PRO A 465 -17.97 16.82 11.06
CA PRO A 465 -18.71 15.91 11.92
C PRO A 465 -18.20 15.94 13.36
N VAL A 466 -19.11 15.67 14.30
CA VAL A 466 -18.76 15.47 15.71
C VAL A 466 -17.90 14.21 15.83
N MET A 467 -16.67 14.36 16.31
CA MET A 467 -15.82 13.21 16.63
C MET A 467 -16.44 12.42 17.79
N PRO A 468 -16.67 11.10 17.63
CA PRO A 468 -17.18 10.28 18.72
C PRO A 468 -16.11 10.11 19.81
N GLY A 469 -16.26 10.86 20.90
CA GLY A 469 -15.64 10.57 22.18
C GLY A 469 -14.21 11.10 22.40
N LEU A 470 -14.09 12.37 22.79
CA LEU A 470 -13.12 12.76 23.81
C LEU A 470 -13.92 13.10 25.07
N PRO A 471 -13.71 12.40 26.20
CA PRO A 471 -14.30 12.82 27.47
C PRO A 471 -13.76 14.21 27.84
N ASN A 472 -14.66 15.10 28.25
CA ASN A 472 -14.35 16.43 28.77
C ASN A 472 -13.31 16.40 29.90
#